data_AF-A0A6N9VIH2-F1
#
_entry.id   AF-A0A6N9VIH2-F1
#
_cell.length_a   1.000
_cell.length_b   1.000
_cell.length_c   1.000
_cell.angle_alpha   90.00
_cell.angle_beta   90.00
_cell.angle_gamma   90.00
#
_symmetry.space_group_name_H-M   'P 1'
#
loop_
_entity.id
_entity.type
_entity.pdbx_description
1 polymer ?
#
loop_
_entity_poly.entity_id
_entity_poly.type
_entity_poly.pdbx_seq_one_letter_code
_entity_poly.pdbx_strand_id
1 'polypeptide(L)' 'FPVFAEAFDAVSAGLDEHLDRPLREVAWGQNASDLDGTAYAQSALFAYEVALFQLLASWGVTPDLVAG' A
#
# COMPACT_ATOMS: atom_id res chain seq x y z
N PHE A 1 13.73 1.93 2.42
CA PHE A 1 13.59 2.84 1.27
C PHE A 1 12.64 3.98 1.64
N PRO A 2 13.12 5.22 1.83
CA PRO A 2 12.27 6.34 2.27
C PRO A 2 11.11 6.63 1.33
N VAL A 3 11.35 6.64 0.02
CA VAL A 3 10.32 6.85 -1.01
C VAL A 3 9.18 5.83 -0.90
N PHE A 4 9.51 4.55 -0.66
CA PHE A 4 8.50 3.52 -0.43
C PHE A 4 7.67 3.83 0.83
N ALA A 5 8.34 4.15 1.94
CA ALA A 5 7.67 4.39 3.21
C ALA A 5 6.74 5.61 3.12
N GLU A 6 7.20 6.70 2.51
CA GLU A 6 6.41 7.92 2.29
C GLU A 6 5.20 7.65 1.39
N ALA A 7 5.38 6.93 0.28
CA ALA A 7 4.28 6.58 -0.62
C ALA A 7 3.26 5.65 0.05
N PHE A 8 3.73 4.63 0.78
CA PHE A 8 2.87 3.71 1.49
C PHE A 8 2.06 4.43 2.59
N ASP A 9 2.72 5.29 3.38
CA ASP A 9 2.08 6.04 4.45
C ASP A 9 1.05 7.04 3.88
N ALA A 10 1.35 7.68 2.74
CA ALA A 10 0.41 8.58 2.07
C ALA A 10 -0.83 7.86 1.54
N VAL A 11 -0.67 6.69 0.90
CA VAL A 11 -1.81 5.91 0.39
C VAL A 11 -2.64 5.34 1.54
N SER A 12 -1.97 4.84 2.59
CA SER A 12 -2.65 4.33 3.78
C SER A 12 -3.49 5.40 4.46
N ALA A 13 -2.96 6.62 4.61
CA ALA A 13 -3.70 7.74 5.19
C ALA A 13 -5.01 8.06 4.44
N GLY A 14 -5.04 7.90 3.10
CA GLY A 14 -6.26 8.07 2.31
C GLY A 14 -7.24 6.89 2.44
N LEU A 15 -6.73 5.66 2.56
CA LEU A 15 -7.56 4.45 2.71
C LEU A 15 -8.14 4.32 4.12
N ASP A 16 -7.44 4.82 5.14
CA ASP A 16 -7.85 4.77 6.54
C ASP A 16 -9.17 5.50 6.79
N GLU A 17 -9.57 6.46 5.94
CA GLU A 17 -10.89 7.10 5.98
C GLU A 17 -12.06 6.14 5.66
N HIS A 18 -11.75 4.97 5.09
CA HIS A 18 -12.72 3.96 4.64
C HIS A 18 -12.59 2.64 5.37
N LEU A 19 -11.69 2.54 6.35
CA LEU A 19 -11.40 1.33 7.10
C LEU A 19 -11.70 1.54 8.59
N ASP A 20 -12.10 0.47 9.27
CA ASP A 20 -12.38 0.53 10.71
C ASP A 20 -11.11 0.68 11.55
N ARG A 21 -9.94 0.36 10.98
CA ARG A 21 -8.63 0.37 11.64
C ARG A 21 -7.58 0.88 10.66
N PRO A 22 -6.47 1.46 11.17
CA PRO A 22 -5.37 1.88 10.32
C PRO A 22 -4.79 0.69 9.54
N LEU A 23 -4.69 0.84 8.22
CA LEU A 23 -4.16 -0.16 7.30
C LEU A 23 -2.76 -0.61 7.71
N ARG A 24 -1.96 0.31 8.26
CA ARG A 24 -0.60 0.05 8.76
C ARG A 24 -0.56 -0.93 9.94
N GLU A 25 -1.57 -0.93 10.80
CA GLU A 25 -1.60 -1.87 11.92
C GLU A 25 -1.92 -3.29 11.42
N VAL A 26 -2.85 -3.40 10.47
CA VAL A 26 -3.26 -4.67 9.87
C VAL A 26 -2.15 -5.26 9.00
N ALA A 27 -1.57 -4.46 8.10
CA ALA A 27 -0.53 -4.90 7.15
C ALA A 27 0.78 -5.33 7.84
N TRP A 28 1.11 -4.78 9.01
CA TRP A 28 2.28 -5.19 9.81
C TRP A 28 1.95 -6.21 10.92
N GLY A 29 0.76 -6.80 10.88
CA GLY A 29 0.43 -7.97 11.69
C GLY A 29 -0.02 -7.69 13.13
N GLN A 30 -0.29 -6.43 13.49
CA GLN A 30 -0.90 -6.12 14.80
C GLN A 30 -2.35 -6.64 14.87
N ASN A 31 -3.01 -6.81 13.71
CA ASN A 31 -4.32 -7.46 13.57
C ASN A 31 -4.31 -8.39 12.35
N ALA A 32 -3.36 -9.33 12.29
CA ALA A 32 -3.10 -10.15 11.09
C ALA A 32 -4.32 -10.91 10.56
N SER A 33 -5.28 -11.28 11.41
CA SER A 33 -6.53 -11.94 10.99
C SER A 33 -7.43 -11.04 10.14
N ASP A 34 -7.36 -9.72 10.31
CA ASP A 34 -8.18 -8.77 9.54
C ASP A 34 -7.67 -8.66 8.10
N LEU A 35 -6.40 -8.98 7.86
CA LEU A 35 -5.76 -8.94 6.53
C LEU A 35 -6.38 -9.95 5.56
N ASP A 36 -6.95 -11.06 6.06
CA ASP A 36 -7.64 -12.05 5.22
C ASP A 36 -8.96 -11.52 4.64
N GLY A 37 -9.50 -10.42 5.21
CA GLY A 37 -10.69 -9.75 4.69
C GLY A 37 -10.39 -8.97 3.41
N THR A 38 -11.26 -9.10 2.41
CA THR A 38 -11.06 -8.46 1.10
C THR A 38 -10.80 -6.95 1.18
N ALA A 39 -11.46 -6.24 2.12
CA ALA A 39 -11.25 -4.81 2.31
C ALA A 39 -9.79 -4.48 2.68
N TYR A 40 -9.21 -5.18 3.66
CA TYR A 40 -7.82 -4.97 4.07
C TYR A 40 -6.82 -5.58 3.09
N ALA A 41 -7.09 -6.78 2.56
CA ALA A 41 -6.21 -7.43 1.58
C ALA A 41 -6.01 -6.56 0.33
N GLN A 42 -7.10 -6.07 -0.27
CA GLN A 42 -7.05 -5.25 -1.47
C GLN A 42 -6.42 -3.88 -1.19
N SER A 43 -6.77 -3.27 -0.05
CA SER A 43 -6.17 -1.99 0.37
C SER A 43 -4.66 -2.11 0.59
N ALA A 44 -4.21 -3.19 1.24
CA ALA A 44 -2.79 -3.44 1.49
C ALA A 44 -2.03 -3.70 0.18
N LEU A 45 -2.58 -4.52 -0.72
CA LEU A 45 -1.99 -4.77 -2.04
C LEU A 45 -1.86 -3.47 -2.84
N PHE A 46 -2.93 -2.68 -2.91
CA PHE A 46 -2.91 -1.40 -3.63
C PHE A 46 -1.86 -0.43 -3.05
N ALA A 47 -1.82 -0.25 -1.73
CA ALA A 47 -0.83 0.61 -1.08
C ALA A 47 0.60 0.11 -1.34
N TYR A 48 0.81 -1.20 -1.33
CA TYR A 48 2.10 -1.82 -1.58
C TYR A 48 2.55 -1.65 -3.04
N GLU A 49 1.66 -1.87 -4.01
CA GLU A 49 1.93 -1.70 -5.45
C GLU A 49 2.26 -0.25 -5.80
N VAL A 50 1.49 0.71 -5.26
CA VAL A 50 1.77 2.14 -5.46
C VAL A 50 3.13 2.51 -4.85
N ALA A 51 3.45 2.02 -3.65
CA ALA A 51 4.73 2.27 -3.01
C ALA A 51 5.91 1.66 -3.78
N LEU A 52 5.74 0.46 -4.36
CA LEU A 52 6.72 -0.14 -5.25
C LEU A 52 6.88 0.64 -6.55
N PHE A 53 5.78 1.06 -7.16
CA PHE A 53 5.80 1.88 -8.37
C PHE A 53 6.58 3.18 -8.13
N GLN A 54 6.30 3.89 -7.04
CA GLN A 54 7.01 5.12 -6.68
C GLN A 54 8.50 4.88 -6.41
N LEU A 55 8.85 3.76 -5.77
CA LEU A 55 10.24 3.37 -5.57
C LEU A 55 10.96 3.12 -6.90
N LEU A 56 10.36 2.35 -7.81
CA LEU A 56 10.93 2.07 -9.13
C LEU A 56 11.06 3.34 -9.97
N ALA A 57 10.04 4.20 -9.95
CA ALA A 57 10.06 5.49 -10.63
C ALA A 57 11.18 6.39 -10.09
N SER A 58 11.46 6.35 -8.79
CA SER A 58 12.59 7.10 -8.19
C SER A 58 13.96 6.65 -8.68
N TRP A 59 14.07 5.46 -9.26
CA TRP A 59 15.28 4.94 -9.90
C TRP A 59 15.31 5.20 -11.41
N GLY A 60 14.33 5.93 -11.94
CA GLY A 60 14.21 6.23 -13.37
C GLY A 60 13.60 5.11 -14.20
N VAL A 61 12.98 4.10 -13.56
CA VAL A 61 12.23 3.05 -14.29
C VAL A 61 10.90 3.64 -14.76
N THR A 62 10.66 3.58 -16.07
CA THR A 62 9.40 4.01 -16.69
C THR A 62 8.74 2.83 -17.41
N PRO A 63 7.51 2.43 -17.05
CA PRO A 63 6.84 1.33 -17.72
C PRO A 63 6.39 1.71 -19.13
N ASP A 64 6.64 0.83 -20.11
CA ASP A 64 6.15 0.97 -21.49
C ASP A 64 4.70 0.48 -21.64
N LEU A 65 4.26 -0.44 -20.77
CA LEU A 65 2.95 -1.07 -20.76
C LEU A 65 2.46 -1.25 -19.32
N VAL A 66 1.15 -1.20 -19.12
CA VAL A 66 0.50 -1.43 -17.81
C VAL A 66 -0.66 -2.42 -17.96
N ALA A 67 -0.80 -3.31 -16.98
CA ALA A 67 -1.92 -4.24 -16.85
C ALA A 67 -2.24 -4.44 -15.36
N GLY A 68 -3.50 -4.74 -15.07
CA GLY A 68 -4.05 -4.97 -13.73
C GLY A 68 -5.32 -5.80 -13.81
#